data_AF-I3I9A0-F1
#
_entry.id   AF-I3I9A0-F1
#
_cell.length_a   1.000
_cell.length_b   1.000
_cell.length_c   1.000
_cell.angle_alpha   90.00
_cell.angle_beta   90.00
_cell.angle_gamma   90.00
#
_symmetry.space_group_name_H-M   'P 1'
#
loop_
_entity.id
_entity.type
_entity.pdbx_description
1 polymer ?
#
loop_
_entity_poly.entity_id
_entity_poly.type
_entity_poly.pdbx_seq_one_letter_code
_entity_poly.pdbx_strand_id
1 'polypeptide(L)'
;MIANSRGFSLIELITVMILLGILSITLFSRLGPVNTAAVQSGRDDIIAALFFAQQTAMMRSNGGNIRLVITSNSVSVTENNNPIAVTSTYYPLVLPQGVTATTTDVDGVFIFDKLGRTTAASITLTGSGNTAGTSAVIQVEASGYAYAN
;
A
#
# COMPACT_ATOMS: atom_id res chain seq x y z
N MET A 1 12.49 -28.06 -54.67
CA MET A 1 12.70 -26.84 -53.87
C MET A 1 13.26 -27.28 -52.53
N ILE A 2 14.58 -27.24 -52.34
CA ILE A 2 15.24 -27.78 -51.14
C ILE A 2 15.45 -26.60 -50.18
N ALA A 3 14.77 -26.63 -49.04
CA ALA A 3 14.97 -25.63 -47.99
C ALA A 3 16.38 -25.80 -47.40
N ASN A 4 17.19 -24.76 -47.51
CA ASN A 4 18.54 -24.75 -46.95
C ASN A 4 18.43 -24.51 -45.44
N SER A 5 18.44 -25.59 -44.66
CA SER A 5 18.45 -25.53 -43.20
C SER A 5 19.78 -24.96 -42.71
N ARG A 6 19.85 -23.64 -42.55
CA ARG A 6 20.99 -22.98 -41.92
C ARG A 6 20.94 -23.28 -40.42
N GLY A 7 21.75 -24.24 -39.99
CA GLY A 7 21.98 -24.48 -38.56
C GLY A 7 22.71 -23.27 -37.93
N PHE A 8 22.51 -23.08 -36.64
CA PHE A 8 23.26 -22.09 -35.86
C PHE A 8 24.76 -22.41 -35.88
N SER A 9 25.59 -21.41 -36.17
CA SER A 9 27.04 -21.53 -35.99
C SER A 9 27.40 -21.68 -34.51
N LEU A 10 28.51 -22.37 -34.23
CA LEU A 10 29.03 -22.53 -32.87
C LEU A 10 29.30 -21.17 -32.21
N ILE A 11 29.78 -20.19 -32.99
CA ILE A 11 29.97 -18.83 -32.47
C ILE A 11 28.64 -18.15 -32.14
N GLU A 12 27.61 -18.31 -32.97
CA GLU A 12 26.29 -17.74 -32.71
C GLU A 12 25.69 -18.33 -31.43
N LEU A 13 25.81 -19.64 -31.22
CA LEU A 13 25.36 -20.30 -29.99
C LEU A 13 26.04 -19.73 -28.74
N ILE A 14 27.37 -19.53 -28.79
CA ILE A 14 28.11 -18.93 -27.68
C ILE A 14 27.67 -17.48 -27.43
N THR A 15 27.50 -16.68 -28.49
CA THR A 15 27.03 -15.29 -28.33
C THR A 15 25.62 -15.21 -27.74
N VAL A 16 24.72 -16.12 -28.10
CA VAL A 16 23.36 -16.20 -27.53
C VAL A 16 23.42 -16.58 -26.05
N MET A 17 24.27 -17.55 -25.67
CA MET A 17 24.46 -17.93 -24.26
C MET A 17 24.99 -16.78 -23.41
N ILE A 18 25.95 -16.01 -23.93
CA ILE A 18 26.48 -14.82 -23.25
C ILE A 18 25.38 -13.74 -23.12
N LEU A 19 24.63 -13.48 -24.18
CA LEU A 19 23.52 -12.52 -24.16
C LEU A 19 22.45 -12.92 -23.14
N LEU A 20 22.08 -14.21 -23.08
CA LEU A 20 21.14 -14.72 -22.09
C LEU A 20 21.67 -14.56 -20.67
N GLY A 21 22.95 -14.84 -20.41
CA GLY A 21 23.57 -14.63 -19.11
C GLY A 21 23.52 -13.17 -18.64
N ILE A 22 23.80 -12.22 -19.55
CA ILE A 22 23.70 -10.78 -19.26
C ILE A 22 22.23 -10.37 -19.02
N LEU A 23 21.30 -10.87 -19.83
CA LEU A 23 19.87 -10.60 -19.66
C LEU A 23 19.34 -11.13 -18.33
N SER A 24 19.76 -12.32 -17.91
CA SER A 24 19.30 -12.92 -16.65
C SER A 24 19.67 -12.07 -15.44
N ILE A 25 20.90 -11.55 -15.37
CA ILE A 25 21.36 -10.72 -14.25
C ILE A 25 20.64 -9.36 -14.23
N THR A 26 20.51 -8.73 -15.41
CA THR A 26 19.91 -7.40 -15.53
C THR A 26 18.41 -7.40 -15.24
N LEU A 27 17.68 -8.43 -15.66
CA LEU A 27 16.26 -8.57 -15.38
C LEU A 27 15.99 -8.88 -13.89
N PHE A 28 16.85 -9.67 -13.24
CA PHE A 28 16.71 -9.98 -11.81
C PHE A 28 16.81 -8.72 -10.94
N SER A 29 17.71 -7.79 -11.27
CA SER A 29 17.83 -6.52 -10.55
C SER A 29 16.60 -5.59 -10.71
N ARG A 30 15.77 -5.81 -11.74
CA ARG A 30 14.61 -4.96 -12.05
C ARG A 30 13.30 -5.50 -11.50
N LEU A 31 13.23 -6.80 -11.22
CA LEU A 31 12.13 -7.45 -10.51
C LEU A 31 12.30 -7.19 -9.00
N GLY A 32 11.97 -5.98 -8.55
CA GLY A 32 11.98 -5.66 -7.11
C GLY A 32 11.08 -6.62 -6.32
N PRO A 33 11.30 -6.78 -4.99
CA PRO A 33 10.53 -7.71 -4.18
C PRO A 33 9.03 -7.38 -4.26
N VAL A 34 8.17 -8.34 -4.60
CA VAL A 34 6.70 -8.16 -4.68
C VAL A 34 6.10 -7.53 -3.42
N ASN A 35 6.74 -7.75 -2.27
CA ASN A 35 6.33 -7.21 -0.98
C ASN A 35 6.51 -5.70 -0.87
N THR A 36 7.48 -5.09 -1.59
CA THR A 36 7.66 -3.64 -1.55
C THR A 36 6.50 -2.93 -2.25
N ALA A 37 6.07 -3.44 -3.40
CA ALA A 37 4.92 -2.89 -4.12
C ALA A 37 3.62 -3.02 -3.29
N ALA A 38 3.42 -4.18 -2.65
CA ALA A 38 2.26 -4.41 -1.79
C ALA A 38 2.23 -3.47 -0.57
N VAL A 39 3.36 -3.29 0.12
CA VAL A 39 3.46 -2.37 1.27
C VAL A 39 3.20 -0.92 0.83
N GLN A 40 3.73 -0.50 -0.33
CA GLN A 40 3.49 0.85 -0.83
C GLN A 40 2.03 1.08 -1.24
N SER A 41 1.40 0.11 -1.90
CA SER A 41 -0.02 0.18 -2.21
C SER A 41 -0.87 0.30 -0.94
N GLY A 42 -0.62 -0.56 0.06
CA GLY A 42 -1.36 -0.50 1.33
C GLY A 42 -1.13 0.82 2.09
N ARG A 43 0.06 1.40 1.99
CA ARG A 43 0.39 2.70 2.57
C ARG A 43 -0.43 3.82 1.89
N ASP A 44 -0.44 3.84 0.55
CA ASP A 44 -1.19 4.85 -0.21
C ASP A 44 -2.69 4.76 0.05
N ASP A 45 -3.22 3.54 0.19
CA ASP A 45 -4.62 3.27 0.56
C ASP A 45 -4.98 3.84 1.95
N ILE A 46 -4.12 3.65 2.96
CA ILE A 46 -4.34 4.20 4.30
C ILE A 46 -4.25 5.73 4.30
N ILE A 47 -3.30 6.33 3.58
CA ILE A 47 -3.18 7.78 3.45
C ILE A 47 -4.43 8.36 2.77
N ALA A 48 -4.91 7.72 1.69
CA ALA A 48 -6.12 8.12 1.01
C ALA A 48 -7.35 8.02 1.94
N ALA A 49 -7.44 6.96 2.76
CA ALA A 49 -8.50 6.80 3.74
C ALA A 49 -8.45 7.88 4.84
N LEU A 50 -7.26 8.26 5.32
CA LEU A 50 -7.07 9.35 6.29
C LEU A 50 -7.54 10.69 5.71
N PHE A 51 -7.12 11.04 4.49
CA PHE A 51 -7.58 12.25 3.83
C PHE A 51 -9.08 12.22 3.56
N PHE A 52 -9.64 11.07 3.17
CA PHE A 52 -11.07 10.92 2.96
C PHE A 52 -11.86 11.12 4.25
N ALA A 53 -11.42 10.52 5.37
CA ALA A 53 -12.03 10.71 6.69
C ALA A 53 -11.97 12.18 7.13
N GLN A 54 -10.80 12.80 6.99
CA GLN A 54 -10.60 14.22 7.33
C GLN A 54 -11.53 15.14 6.53
N GLN A 55 -11.56 14.99 5.21
CA GLN A 55 -12.42 15.80 4.34
C GLN A 55 -13.89 15.58 4.63
N THR A 56 -14.29 14.32 4.85
CA THR A 56 -15.68 13.97 5.18
C THR A 56 -16.12 14.61 6.50
N ALA A 57 -15.25 14.62 7.52
CA ALA A 57 -15.53 15.27 8.80
C ALA A 57 -15.73 16.79 8.64
N MET A 58 -14.91 17.44 7.82
CA MET A 58 -15.03 18.88 7.52
C MET A 58 -16.27 19.22 6.68
N MET A 59 -16.71 18.32 5.81
CA MET A 59 -17.92 18.52 4.99
C MET A 59 -19.22 18.31 5.77
N ARG A 60 -19.20 17.54 6.87
CA ARG A 60 -20.43 17.19 7.59
C ARG A 60 -20.81 18.30 8.57
N SER A 61 -21.75 19.15 8.17
CA SER A 61 -22.22 20.32 8.95
C SER A 61 -22.63 20.01 10.39
N ASN A 62 -23.18 18.82 10.65
CA ASN A 62 -23.65 18.39 11.98
C ASN A 62 -22.57 17.73 12.84
N GLY A 63 -21.36 17.49 12.32
CA GLY A 63 -20.28 16.87 13.09
C GLY A 63 -20.51 15.38 13.22
N GLY A 64 -20.79 14.73 12.09
CA GLY A 64 -20.86 13.28 12.03
C GLY A 64 -19.63 12.68 12.71
N ASN A 65 -19.84 11.65 13.52
CA ASN A 65 -18.75 10.95 14.20
C ASN A 65 -17.97 10.16 13.14
N ILE A 66 -17.09 10.86 12.41
CA ILE A 66 -16.25 10.30 11.37
C ILE A 66 -15.05 9.66 12.03
N ARG A 67 -14.88 8.37 11.78
CA ARG A 67 -13.81 7.56 12.36
C ARG A 67 -13.11 6.80 11.26
N LEU A 68 -11.79 6.84 11.28
CA LEU A 68 -10.99 5.87 10.57
C LEU A 68 -10.60 4.75 11.53
N VAL A 69 -10.85 3.50 11.14
CA VAL A 69 -10.58 2.30 11.92
C VAL A 69 -9.58 1.45 11.15
N ILE A 70 -8.46 1.15 11.79
CA ILE A 70 -7.41 0.27 11.25
C ILE A 70 -7.46 -1.04 12.01
N THR A 71 -7.55 -2.14 11.27
CA THR A 71 -7.27 -3.47 11.79
C THR A 71 -5.93 -3.96 11.26
N SER A 72 -5.53 -5.17 11.64
CA SER A 72 -4.28 -5.74 11.16
C SER A 72 -4.23 -5.91 9.64
N ASN A 73 -5.36 -6.00 8.94
CA ASN A 73 -5.42 -6.27 7.49
C ASN A 73 -6.49 -5.45 6.75
N SER A 74 -7.04 -4.41 7.38
CA SER A 74 -8.01 -3.54 6.72
C SER A 74 -8.00 -2.12 7.27
N VAL A 75 -8.48 -1.19 6.45
CA VAL A 75 -8.78 0.18 6.84
C VAL A 75 -10.23 0.49 6.49
N SER A 76 -10.94 1.16 7.39
CA SER A 76 -12.34 1.54 7.21
C SER A 76 -12.57 2.98 7.59
N VAL A 77 -13.41 3.69 6.85
CA VAL A 77 -13.92 5.00 7.26
C VAL A 77 -15.40 4.85 7.55
N THR A 78 -15.80 5.22 8.76
CA THR A 78 -17.16 5.06 9.26
C THR A 78 -17.75 6.41 9.66
N GLU A 79 -19.06 6.55 9.50
CA GLU A 79 -19.85 7.60 10.11
C GLU A 79 -20.81 6.96 11.11
N ASN A 80 -20.74 7.37 12.38
CA ASN A 80 -21.57 6.80 13.44
C ASN A 80 -21.47 5.26 13.50
N ASN A 81 -20.24 4.74 13.29
CA ASN A 81 -19.89 3.31 13.20
C ASN A 81 -20.44 2.56 11.97
N ASN A 82 -21.08 3.24 11.02
CA ASN A 82 -21.49 2.63 9.75
C ASN A 82 -20.44 2.96 8.67
N PRO A 83 -19.89 1.96 7.95
CA PRO A 83 -18.94 2.21 6.88
C PRO A 83 -19.52 3.11 5.79
N ILE A 84 -18.71 4.05 5.31
CA ILE A 84 -19.09 4.97 4.24
C ILE A 84 -18.78 4.32 2.89
N ALA A 85 -19.74 4.35 1.96
CA ALA A 85 -19.55 3.89 0.59
C ALA A 85 -18.87 4.98 -0.26
N VAL A 86 -17.83 4.61 -1.02
CA VAL A 86 -17.21 5.48 -2.01
C VAL A 86 -17.63 4.98 -3.39
N THR A 87 -18.73 5.54 -3.92
CA THR A 87 -19.30 5.28 -5.25
C THR A 87 -19.44 3.78 -5.60
N SER A 88 -18.42 3.14 -6.17
CA SER A 88 -18.41 1.72 -6.60
C SER A 88 -17.60 0.79 -5.67
N THR A 89 -16.94 1.33 -4.65
CA THR A 89 -16.05 0.59 -3.74
C THR A 89 -16.45 0.88 -2.30
N TYR A 90 -16.45 -0.14 -1.45
CA TYR A 90 -16.92 -0.01 -0.07
C TYR A 90 -15.73 0.00 0.88
N TYR A 91 -15.75 0.91 1.85
CA TYR A 91 -15.04 0.64 3.11
C TYR A 91 -15.79 -0.47 3.85
N PRO A 92 -15.09 -1.40 4.51
CA PRO A 92 -13.64 -1.46 4.70
C PRO A 92 -12.87 -1.91 3.44
N LEU A 93 -11.69 -1.32 3.23
CA LEU A 93 -10.71 -1.77 2.24
C LEU A 93 -9.76 -2.79 2.88
N VAL A 94 -9.58 -3.94 2.23
CA VAL A 94 -8.64 -4.98 2.65
C VAL A 94 -7.24 -4.63 2.14
N LEU A 95 -6.25 -4.69 3.01
CA LEU A 95 -4.86 -4.46 2.64
C LEU A 95 -4.35 -5.58 1.70
N PRO A 96 -3.34 -5.29 0.85
CA PRO A 96 -2.74 -6.31 0.00
C PRO A 96 -2.29 -7.56 0.77
N GLN A 97 -2.38 -8.73 0.14
CA GLN A 97 -1.98 -9.98 0.79
C GLN A 97 -0.54 -9.91 1.32
N GLY A 98 -0.36 -10.42 2.54
CA GLY A 98 0.92 -10.40 3.24
C GLY A 98 1.28 -9.05 3.86
N VAL A 99 0.48 -8.00 3.70
CA VAL A 99 0.69 -6.72 4.39
C VAL A 99 -0.15 -6.67 5.66
N THR A 100 0.49 -6.33 6.78
CA THR A 100 -0.21 -6.04 8.04
C THR A 100 0.02 -4.61 8.49
N ALA A 101 -0.98 -4.01 9.12
CA ALA A 101 -0.88 -2.69 9.74
C ALA A 101 -0.91 -2.80 11.27
N THR A 102 -0.12 -1.95 11.91
CA THR A 102 -0.13 -1.73 13.36
C THR A 102 -0.09 -0.23 13.60
N THR A 103 -0.62 0.23 14.72
CA THR A 103 -0.71 1.66 15.06
C THR A 103 -0.31 1.87 16.51
N THR A 104 0.23 3.03 16.82
CA THR A 104 0.50 3.44 18.21
C THR A 104 -0.75 3.95 18.93
N ASP A 105 -1.83 4.21 18.20
CA ASP A 105 -3.15 4.40 18.80
C ASP A 105 -3.67 3.06 19.36
N VAL A 106 -4.08 3.04 20.64
CA VAL A 106 -4.38 1.79 21.35
C VAL A 106 -5.59 1.05 20.79
N ASP A 107 -6.55 1.77 20.21
CA ASP A 107 -7.78 1.20 19.66
C ASP A 107 -7.70 1.04 18.13
N GLY A 108 -6.67 1.62 17.49
CA GLY A 108 -6.59 1.73 16.04
C GLY A 108 -7.69 2.61 15.45
N VAL A 109 -8.18 3.58 16.23
CA VAL A 109 -9.31 4.43 15.86
C VAL A 109 -8.91 5.90 15.88
N PHE A 110 -9.01 6.53 14.72
CA PHE A 110 -8.78 7.96 14.54
C PHE A 110 -10.13 8.66 14.38
N ILE A 111 -10.53 9.40 15.40
CA ILE A 111 -11.78 10.19 15.38
C ILE A 111 -11.45 11.58 14.85
N PHE A 112 -12.20 12.05 13.85
CA PHE A 112 -11.99 13.37 13.24
C PHE A 112 -13.06 14.36 13.70
N ASP A 113 -12.64 15.56 14.10
CA ASP A 113 -13.54 16.67 14.39
C ASP A 113 -13.91 17.46 13.13
N LYS A 114 -14.81 18.46 13.27
CA LYS A 114 -15.24 19.33 12.17
C LYS A 114 -14.12 20.17 11.55
N LEU A 115 -12.98 20.31 12.23
CA LEU A 115 -11.81 21.02 11.74
C LEU A 115 -10.78 20.07 11.12
N GLY A 116 -11.11 18.77 11.03
CA GLY A 116 -10.25 17.74 10.47
C GLY A 116 -9.12 17.31 11.41
N ARG A 117 -9.18 17.62 12.71
CA ARG A 117 -8.16 17.22 13.70
C ARG A 117 -8.42 15.81 14.21
N THR A 118 -7.36 15.10 14.61
CA THR A 118 -7.45 13.75 15.17
C THR A 118 -6.31 13.48 16.18
N THR A 119 -6.23 12.27 16.72
CA THR A 119 -5.14 11.84 17.60
C THR A 119 -3.86 11.64 16.79
N ALA A 120 -2.75 12.23 17.26
CA ALA A 120 -1.45 12.00 16.66
C ALA A 120 -0.96 10.57 16.95
N ALA A 121 -0.55 9.85 15.91
CA ALA A 121 -0.04 8.48 16.04
C ALA A 121 0.80 8.11 14.81
N SER A 122 1.52 7.00 14.93
CA SER A 122 2.21 6.36 13.80
C SER A 122 1.50 5.07 13.41
N ILE A 123 1.41 4.81 12.11
CA ILE A 123 0.88 3.57 11.55
C ILE A 123 2.03 2.89 10.80
N THR A 124 2.38 1.68 11.22
CA THR A 124 3.44 0.88 10.62
C THR A 124 2.82 -0.24 9.81
N LEU A 125 3.11 -0.25 8.50
CA LEU A 125 2.81 -1.37 7.62
C LEU A 125 4.03 -2.30 7.55
N THR A 126 3.80 -3.61 7.56
CA THR A 126 4.85 -4.63 7.44
C THR A 126 4.44 -5.66 6.39
N GLY A 127 5.32 -5.97 5.44
CA GLY A 127 5.11 -7.05 4.47
C GLY A 127 5.69 -8.39 4.97
N SER A 128 4.94 -9.48 4.83
CA SER A 128 5.37 -10.84 5.15
C SER A 128 6.34 -11.36 4.09
N GLY A 129 7.60 -11.59 4.45
CA GLY A 129 8.53 -12.27 3.54
C GLY A 129 10.03 -12.13 3.78
N ASN A 130 10.52 -11.48 4.85
CA ASN A 130 11.88 -11.76 5.36
C ASN A 130 12.14 -11.17 6.74
N THR A 131 13.18 -11.68 7.41
CA THR A 131 13.69 -11.34 8.76
C THR A 131 14.16 -9.87 8.93
N ALA A 132 14.04 -9.04 7.88
CA ALA A 132 14.22 -7.57 7.92
C ALA A 132 13.13 -6.87 7.09
N GLY A 133 11.87 -7.31 7.29
CA GLY A 133 10.72 -7.07 6.42
C GLY A 133 10.55 -5.63 5.93
N THR A 134 10.16 -5.49 4.66
CA THR A 134 9.79 -4.17 4.12
C THR A 134 8.70 -3.57 4.99
N SER A 135 8.97 -2.36 5.47
CA SER A 135 8.04 -1.60 6.28
C SER A 135 7.90 -0.20 5.71
N ALA A 136 6.73 0.38 5.92
CA ALA A 136 6.47 1.78 5.69
C ALA A 136 5.78 2.36 6.92
N VAL A 137 6.15 3.60 7.27
CA VAL A 137 5.56 4.30 8.40
C VAL A 137 4.78 5.51 7.89
N ILE A 138 3.54 5.62 8.33
CA ILE A 138 2.70 6.80 8.14
C ILE A 138 2.68 7.55 9.47
N GLN A 139 3.00 8.84 9.44
CA GLN A 139 2.82 9.72 10.58
C GLN A 139 1.51 10.48 10.42
N VAL A 140 0.70 10.46 11.48
CA VAL A 140 -0.54 11.22 11.60
C VAL A 140 -0.31 12.30 12.65
N GLU A 141 -0.46 13.55 12.25
CA GLU A 141 -0.35 14.71 13.13
C GLU A 141 -1.69 15.01 13.80
N ALA A 142 -1.66 15.74 14.92
CA ALA A 142 -2.89 16.16 15.61
C ALA A 142 -3.79 17.07 14.77
N SER A 143 -3.23 17.71 13.73
CA SER A 143 -3.97 18.46 12.71
C SER A 143 -4.80 17.59 11.77
N GLY A 144 -4.65 16.25 11.84
CA GLY A 144 -5.19 15.28 10.90
C GLY A 144 -4.42 15.16 9.59
N TYR A 145 -3.30 15.86 9.46
CA TYR A 145 -2.41 15.68 8.31
C TYR A 145 -1.67 14.34 8.43
N ALA A 146 -1.67 13.57 7.33
CA ALA A 146 -0.98 12.29 7.24
C ALA A 146 0.05 12.32 6.12
N TYR A 147 1.25 11.84 6.41
CA TYR A 147 2.34 11.72 5.45
C TYR A 147 3.15 10.47 5.75
N ALA A 148 3.99 10.06 4.81
CA ALA A 148 4.91 8.96 5.07
C ALA A 148 6.31 9.42 5.38
N ASN A 149 6.94 8.64 6.24
CA ASN A 149 8.31 8.78 6.66
C ASN A 149 9.18 7.70 6.00
#